data_AF-F4KP36-F1
#
_entry.id   AF-F4KP36-F1
#
_cell.length_a   1.000
_cell.length_b   1.000
_cell.length_c   1.000
_cell.angle_alpha   90.00
_cell.angle_beta   90.00
_cell.angle_gamma   90.00
#
_symmetry.space_group_name_H-M   'P 1'
#
loop_
_entity.id
_entity.type
_entity.pdbx_description
1 polymer ?
#
loop_
_entity_poly.entity_id
_entity_poly.type
_entity_poly.pdbx_seq_one_letter_code
_entity_poly.pdbx_strand_id
1 'polypeptide(L)'
;MRKLSAILFAGLLVLGLASCDDDPINPLPTEPVSLTLTPTAVTLKVDETTQLTATVEPRDRTFTITFTSDNEQVATVDAKGLVKAVAEGRARITARVGSLTEQCAVTVSNSAPSIKLELRTPTLTIQKGKTAQIDYTVTPADTPVTFVSDKTEIATVDAQGVVTAIAAGSATITLAAAGQEAQVAVTVTDNGGGKTPQGLNELPILNFNPEYNFGDGLISDPEILDHEAQLGRVSQPITIGTDEYGQAITITNSFVNTDLTITAVAYRLATEDGEDAILALSKESIADCPKTLAMLAEYGFTSLQDEQFQGGAPAKVGKKNDDPSISVQLYDEPISQTQSILSIAFIKSEQEKEIDTDHPILPAVKDFPNYAALMTGDVAKIKAAEEQIGLREYWSGVSDEPEANLMFATKDNLESQTNIKTAYYVYTPTRGVRFVNCMVNFIKRREDLSNPKIKEWFTANGFGENYRYDVEQGVATSLDATGKVACEIYIDTGRNRAYLRVFGNETTESARVTRRLASEQYDRVLYRPIPVRGLKALR
;
A
#
# COMPACT_ATOMS: atom_id res chain seq x y z
N MET A 1 -23.13 16.62 -82.89
CA MET A 1 -24.08 15.70 -83.55
C MET A 1 -25.22 15.43 -82.57
N ARG A 2 -26.48 15.67 -83.00
CA ARG A 2 -27.78 15.10 -82.57
C ARG A 2 -28.08 14.95 -81.05
N LYS A 3 -29.27 15.21 -80.51
CA LYS A 3 -30.55 15.89 -80.82
C LYS A 3 -31.41 15.67 -79.55
N LEU A 4 -32.29 16.61 -79.21
CA LEU A 4 -33.42 16.43 -78.30
C LEU A 4 -34.26 15.18 -78.66
N SER A 5 -34.83 14.50 -77.66
CA SER A 5 -36.08 13.73 -77.81
C SER A 5 -36.87 13.64 -76.49
N ALA A 6 -37.97 14.38 -76.43
CA ALA A 6 -39.21 13.99 -75.76
C ALA A 6 -40.05 13.15 -76.74
N ILE A 7 -41.00 12.33 -76.25
CA ILE A 7 -42.39 12.08 -76.78
C ILE A 7 -43.00 10.75 -76.25
N LEU A 8 -44.21 10.91 -75.67
CA LEU A 8 -45.47 10.12 -75.61
C LEU A 8 -45.52 8.59 -75.79
N PHE A 9 -46.43 7.95 -75.01
CA PHE A 9 -47.70 7.27 -75.40
C PHE A 9 -48.30 6.67 -74.10
N ALA A 10 -49.61 6.50 -73.81
CA ALA A 10 -50.89 6.72 -74.48
C ALA A 10 -51.99 6.69 -73.40
N GLY A 11 -53.11 7.37 -73.62
CA GLY A 11 -54.29 7.26 -72.77
C GLY A 11 -55.17 6.04 -73.08
N LEU A 12 -55.96 5.61 -72.10
CA LEU A 12 -57.23 4.94 -72.35
C LEU A 12 -58.27 5.44 -71.34
N LEU A 13 -59.36 5.98 -71.87
CA LEU A 13 -60.55 6.47 -71.19
C LEU A 13 -61.65 5.40 -71.32
N VAL A 14 -62.55 5.33 -70.33
CA VAL A 14 -64.02 5.06 -70.42
C VAL A 14 -64.59 3.85 -69.62
N LEU A 15 -65.40 4.23 -68.60
CA LEU A 15 -66.66 3.69 -68.02
C LEU A 15 -66.72 2.41 -67.16
N GLY A 16 -67.39 2.55 -66.01
CA GLY A 16 -68.12 1.46 -65.32
C GLY A 16 -68.31 1.68 -63.82
N LEU A 17 -69.49 2.13 -63.40
CA LEU A 17 -69.91 2.37 -62.00
C LEU A 17 -70.17 1.07 -61.21
N ALA A 18 -70.14 1.23 -59.87
CA ALA A 18 -70.80 0.43 -58.83
C ALA A 18 -70.15 -0.90 -58.39
N SER A 19 -69.39 -0.82 -57.29
CA SER A 19 -69.48 -1.77 -56.18
C SER A 19 -69.15 -1.02 -54.89
N CYS A 20 -70.19 -0.53 -54.21
CA CYS A 20 -70.06 -0.22 -52.78
C CYS A 20 -70.00 -1.58 -52.07
N ASP A 21 -68.81 -2.00 -51.66
CA ASP A 21 -68.70 -2.87 -50.50
C ASP A 21 -68.54 -1.94 -49.29
N ASP A 22 -69.57 -1.92 -48.45
CA ASP A 22 -69.56 -1.29 -47.14
C ASP A 22 -68.56 -2.04 -46.25
N ASP A 23 -67.28 -1.67 -46.33
CA ASP A 23 -66.37 -1.91 -45.22
C ASP A 23 -66.92 -1.15 -44.00
N PRO A 24 -67.18 -1.81 -42.86
CA PRO A 24 -67.67 -1.10 -41.69
C PRO A 24 -66.59 -0.12 -41.26
N ILE A 25 -66.85 1.17 -41.48
CA ILE A 25 -66.09 2.27 -40.90
C ILE A 25 -66.19 2.09 -39.38
N ASN A 26 -65.16 1.50 -38.77
CA ASN A 26 -65.07 1.42 -37.32
C ASN A 26 -65.14 2.86 -36.81
N PRO A 27 -66.19 3.27 -36.07
CA PRO A 27 -66.29 4.64 -35.62
C PRO A 27 -65.05 4.94 -34.77
N LEU A 28 -64.32 6.00 -35.13
CA LEU A 28 -63.21 6.50 -34.33
C LEU A 28 -63.68 6.64 -32.87
N PRO A 29 -62.93 6.13 -31.87
CA PRO A 29 -63.33 6.19 -30.47
C PRO A 29 -63.75 7.63 -30.11
N THR A 30 -64.96 7.79 -29.61
CA THR A 30 -65.50 9.10 -29.18
C THR A 30 -64.99 9.52 -27.81
N GLU A 31 -64.33 8.61 -27.10
CA GLU A 31 -63.76 8.80 -25.77
C GLU A 31 -62.22 8.86 -25.84
N PRO A 32 -61.56 9.56 -24.91
CA PRO A 32 -60.11 9.62 -24.86
C PRO A 32 -59.53 8.23 -24.60
N VAL A 33 -58.50 7.85 -25.36
CA VAL A 33 -57.89 6.50 -25.30
C VAL A 33 -56.61 6.50 -24.47
N SER A 34 -55.84 7.59 -24.50
CA SER A 34 -54.64 7.75 -23.68
C SER A 34 -54.44 9.21 -23.27
N LEU A 35 -53.88 9.42 -22.09
CA LEU A 35 -53.40 10.71 -21.58
C LEU A 35 -51.93 10.54 -21.21
N THR A 36 -51.09 11.51 -21.59
CA THR A 36 -49.70 11.59 -21.13
C THR A 36 -49.44 12.98 -20.58
N LEU A 37 -48.60 13.09 -19.55
CA LEU A 37 -48.26 14.34 -18.88
C LEU A 37 -46.75 14.50 -18.83
N THR A 38 -46.23 15.65 -19.24
CA THR A 38 -44.79 15.96 -19.19
C THR A 38 -44.57 17.38 -18.68
N PRO A 39 -43.63 17.59 -17.75
CA PRO A 39 -42.84 16.59 -16.99
C PRO A 39 -43.70 15.78 -15.99
N THR A 40 -43.20 14.61 -15.57
CA THR A 40 -43.82 13.75 -14.52
C THR A 40 -43.31 14.06 -13.11
N ALA A 41 -42.22 14.82 -12.99
CA ALA A 41 -41.72 15.36 -11.73
C ALA A 41 -40.97 16.68 -11.95
N VAL A 42 -41.12 17.61 -11.01
CA VAL A 42 -40.44 18.93 -11.02
C VAL A 42 -40.02 19.35 -9.61
N THR A 43 -38.87 20.03 -9.53
CA THR A 43 -38.42 20.72 -8.32
C THR A 43 -38.39 22.21 -8.60
N LEU A 44 -39.08 23.01 -7.77
CA LEU A 44 -39.24 24.45 -7.94
C LEU A 44 -38.81 25.19 -6.66
N LYS A 45 -38.31 26.42 -6.80
CA LYS A 45 -38.23 27.36 -5.68
C LYS A 45 -39.58 28.03 -5.45
N VAL A 46 -39.79 28.61 -4.28
CA VAL A 46 -41.01 29.40 -3.99
C VAL A 46 -41.16 30.49 -5.06
N ASP A 47 -42.39 30.70 -5.52
CA ASP A 47 -42.80 31.60 -6.62
C ASP A 47 -42.37 31.22 -8.05
N GLU A 48 -41.56 30.18 -8.25
CA GLU A 48 -41.29 29.67 -9.60
C GLU A 48 -42.53 29.01 -10.20
N THR A 49 -42.58 29.00 -11.54
CA THR A 49 -43.66 28.40 -12.32
C THR A 49 -43.11 27.41 -13.32
N THR A 50 -43.89 26.39 -13.67
CA THR A 50 -43.56 25.45 -14.75
C THR A 50 -44.82 25.02 -15.49
N GLN A 51 -44.71 24.82 -16.80
CA GLN A 51 -45.84 24.46 -17.64
C GLN A 51 -45.90 22.94 -17.80
N LEU A 52 -47.02 22.33 -17.41
CA LEU A 52 -47.29 20.94 -17.74
C LEU A 52 -47.93 20.85 -19.13
N THR A 53 -47.49 19.87 -19.92
CA THR A 53 -48.08 19.55 -21.23
C THR A 53 -48.79 18.21 -21.15
N ALA A 54 -50.10 18.23 -21.37
CA ALA A 54 -50.93 17.04 -21.42
C ALA A 54 -51.26 16.71 -22.89
N THR A 55 -50.94 15.49 -23.34
CA THR A 55 -51.25 15.02 -24.71
C THR A 55 -52.28 13.90 -24.63
N VAL A 56 -53.35 14.03 -25.41
CA VAL A 56 -54.48 13.09 -25.44
C VAL A 56 -54.64 12.50 -26.83
N GLU A 57 -54.90 11.18 -26.91
CA GLU A 57 -55.26 10.50 -28.16
C GLU A 57 -56.76 10.17 -28.18
N PRO A 58 -57.42 10.23 -29.35
CA PRO A 58 -56.86 10.58 -30.66
C PRO A 58 -56.63 12.11 -30.85
N ARG A 59 -55.52 12.50 -31.49
CA ARG A 59 -55.13 13.92 -31.69
C ARG A 59 -56.05 14.74 -32.62
N ASP A 60 -56.91 14.10 -33.39
CA ASP A 60 -57.83 14.75 -34.33
C ASP A 60 -59.09 15.34 -33.64
N ARG A 61 -59.15 15.28 -32.30
CA ARG A 61 -60.23 15.80 -31.47
C ARG A 61 -59.72 16.71 -30.35
N THR A 62 -60.60 17.57 -29.87
CA THR A 62 -60.35 18.41 -28.70
C THR A 62 -60.98 17.78 -27.48
N PHE A 63 -60.17 17.52 -26.45
CA PHE A 63 -60.64 17.05 -25.14
C PHE A 63 -60.38 18.09 -24.06
N THR A 64 -61.33 18.25 -23.14
CA THR A 64 -61.17 19.13 -21.98
C THR A 64 -60.41 18.40 -20.89
N ILE A 65 -59.26 18.95 -20.51
CA ILE A 65 -58.42 18.43 -19.43
C ILE A 65 -58.64 19.29 -18.19
N THR A 66 -58.82 18.66 -17.03
CA THR A 66 -58.85 19.35 -15.73
C THR A 66 -57.57 19.06 -14.96
N PHE A 67 -57.03 20.08 -14.31
CA PHE A 67 -55.87 19.98 -13.44
C PHE A 67 -56.26 20.26 -11.99
N THR A 68 -55.74 19.49 -11.05
CA THR A 68 -55.93 19.69 -9.61
C THR A 68 -54.65 19.47 -8.84
N SER A 69 -54.43 20.20 -7.75
CA SER A 69 -53.35 19.95 -6.80
C SER A 69 -53.88 19.23 -5.55
N ASP A 70 -53.15 18.25 -5.03
CA ASP A 70 -53.46 17.64 -3.73
C ASP A 70 -53.09 18.55 -2.54
N ASN A 71 -52.25 19.58 -2.77
CA ASN A 71 -51.78 20.50 -1.75
C ASN A 71 -51.51 21.89 -2.34
N GLU A 72 -52.57 22.70 -2.46
CA GLU A 72 -52.50 24.07 -2.98
C GLU A 72 -51.67 25.03 -2.11
N GLN A 73 -51.44 24.69 -0.83
CA GLN A 73 -50.54 25.47 0.03
C GLN A 73 -49.06 25.30 -0.36
N VAL A 74 -48.72 24.22 -1.08
CA VAL A 74 -47.36 23.95 -1.58
C VAL A 74 -47.24 24.29 -3.06
N ALA A 75 -48.18 23.88 -3.90
CA ALA A 75 -48.20 24.23 -5.33
C ALA A 75 -49.62 24.34 -5.88
N THR A 76 -49.88 25.37 -6.67
CA THR A 76 -51.15 25.59 -7.38
C THR A 76 -50.99 25.28 -8.87
N VAL A 77 -52.09 25.02 -9.57
CA VAL A 77 -52.10 24.81 -11.03
C VAL A 77 -53.30 25.53 -11.63
N ASP A 78 -53.12 26.21 -12.76
CA ASP A 78 -54.22 26.87 -13.46
C ASP A 78 -54.93 25.94 -14.47
N ALA A 79 -56.01 26.43 -15.08
CA ALA A 79 -56.79 25.67 -16.06
C ALA A 79 -56.01 25.32 -17.35
N LYS A 80 -54.85 25.91 -17.58
CA LYS A 80 -53.96 25.66 -18.72
C LYS A 80 -52.79 24.75 -18.34
N GLY A 81 -52.70 24.27 -17.10
CA GLY A 81 -51.61 23.42 -16.63
C GLY A 81 -50.35 24.17 -16.20
N LEU A 82 -50.42 25.50 -15.99
CA LEU A 82 -49.32 26.27 -15.43
C LEU A 82 -49.29 26.09 -13.91
N VAL A 83 -48.23 25.44 -13.41
CA VAL A 83 -48.03 25.17 -11.99
C VAL A 83 -47.24 26.33 -11.37
N LYS A 84 -47.66 26.83 -10.21
CA LYS A 84 -46.94 27.82 -9.39
C LYS A 84 -46.59 27.25 -8.03
N ALA A 85 -45.32 27.33 -7.65
CA ALA A 85 -44.85 26.99 -6.31
C ALA A 85 -45.24 28.06 -5.28
N VAL A 86 -45.83 27.63 -4.16
CA VAL A 86 -46.39 28.52 -3.12
C VAL A 86 -45.57 28.48 -1.83
N ALA A 87 -45.22 27.30 -1.34
CA ALA A 87 -44.43 27.13 -0.12
C ALA A 87 -43.65 25.81 -0.15
N GLU A 88 -42.60 25.70 0.67
CA GLU A 88 -41.79 24.48 0.74
C GLU A 88 -42.63 23.24 1.10
N GLY A 89 -42.35 22.13 0.43
CA GLY A 89 -43.07 20.87 0.66
C GLY A 89 -43.18 20.03 -0.61
N ARG A 90 -44.11 19.07 -0.58
CA ARG A 90 -44.45 18.24 -1.73
C ARG A 90 -45.94 18.37 -2.05
N ALA A 91 -46.24 18.46 -3.34
CA ALA A 91 -47.59 18.45 -3.90
C ALA A 91 -47.63 17.54 -5.12
N ARG A 92 -48.82 17.14 -5.52
CA ARG A 92 -49.06 16.32 -6.71
C ARG A 92 -50.13 16.97 -7.57
N ILE A 93 -49.76 17.28 -8.80
CA ILE A 93 -50.68 17.81 -9.79
C ILE A 93 -51.25 16.65 -10.60
N THR A 94 -52.57 16.53 -10.64
CA THR A 94 -53.28 15.50 -11.40
C THR A 94 -53.94 16.14 -12.61
N ALA A 95 -53.61 15.65 -13.81
CA ALA A 95 -54.32 15.94 -15.05
C ALA A 95 -55.38 14.86 -15.30
N ARG A 96 -56.60 15.25 -15.67
CA ARG A 96 -57.70 14.32 -15.91
C ARG A 96 -58.44 14.64 -17.20
N VAL A 97 -58.77 13.59 -17.96
CA VAL A 97 -59.63 13.66 -19.15
C VAL A 97 -60.57 12.44 -19.15
N GLY A 98 -61.86 12.66 -18.98
CA GLY A 98 -62.82 11.57 -18.77
C GLY A 98 -62.48 10.71 -17.54
N SER A 99 -62.22 9.42 -17.76
CA SER A 99 -61.76 8.46 -16.75
C SER A 99 -60.24 8.35 -16.61
N LEU A 100 -59.47 8.93 -17.54
CA LEU A 100 -58.00 8.86 -17.55
C LEU A 100 -57.39 9.92 -16.63
N THR A 101 -56.35 9.55 -15.89
CA THR A 101 -55.63 10.44 -14.97
C THR A 101 -54.12 10.23 -15.07
N GLU A 102 -53.36 11.32 -15.09
CA GLU A 102 -51.90 11.32 -15.03
C GLU A 102 -51.40 12.30 -13.97
N GLN A 103 -50.21 12.06 -13.42
CA GLN A 103 -49.70 12.81 -12.27
C GLN A 103 -48.31 13.39 -12.49
N CYS A 104 -48.10 14.60 -11.98
CA CYS A 104 -46.78 15.23 -11.84
C CYS A 104 -46.47 15.46 -10.36
N ALA A 105 -45.35 14.94 -9.88
CA ALA A 105 -44.86 15.22 -8.54
C ALA A 105 -44.15 16.58 -8.50
N VAL A 106 -44.57 17.48 -7.60
CA VAL A 106 -43.97 18.80 -7.40
C VAL A 106 -43.28 18.83 -6.05
N THR A 107 -41.99 19.10 -6.03
CA THR A 107 -41.23 19.40 -4.80
C THR A 107 -40.88 20.87 -4.78
N VAL A 108 -41.30 21.60 -3.75
CA VAL A 108 -40.90 22.99 -3.56
C VAL A 108 -39.84 23.04 -2.46
N SER A 109 -38.68 23.60 -2.77
CA SER A 109 -37.57 23.71 -1.80
C SER A 109 -36.77 24.98 -2.07
N ASN A 110 -36.43 25.73 -1.01
CA ASN A 110 -35.43 26.80 -1.09
C ASN A 110 -34.00 26.29 -0.84
N SER A 111 -33.82 25.00 -0.59
CA SER A 111 -32.49 24.40 -0.54
C SER A 111 -31.91 24.36 -1.94
N ALA A 112 -30.70 24.89 -2.12
CA ALA A 112 -29.97 24.70 -3.37
C ALA A 112 -29.87 23.18 -3.65
N PRO A 113 -29.96 22.74 -4.93
CA PRO A 113 -29.72 21.34 -5.25
C PRO A 113 -28.41 20.91 -4.60
N SER A 114 -28.37 19.70 -4.03
CA SER A 114 -27.14 19.19 -3.43
C SER A 114 -26.10 19.07 -4.52
N ILE A 115 -25.17 20.02 -4.55
CA ILE A 115 -24.08 20.01 -5.51
C ILE A 115 -23.12 18.91 -5.10
N LYS A 116 -22.65 18.14 -6.07
CA LYS A 116 -21.64 17.10 -5.84
C LYS A 116 -20.54 17.29 -6.87
N LEU A 117 -19.35 17.65 -6.39
CA LEU A 117 -18.12 17.67 -7.18
C LEU A 117 -17.35 16.39 -6.92
N GLU A 118 -17.16 15.57 -7.94
CA GLU A 118 -16.31 14.37 -7.90
C GLU A 118 -15.10 14.58 -8.82
N LEU A 119 -13.90 14.54 -8.25
CA LEU A 119 -12.65 14.56 -9.00
C LEU A 119 -12.18 13.12 -9.26
N ARG A 120 -11.88 12.80 -10.52
CA ARG A 120 -11.41 11.47 -10.95
C ARG A 120 -9.91 11.43 -11.22
N THR A 121 -9.31 12.57 -11.52
CA THR A 121 -7.84 12.74 -11.67
C THR A 121 -7.29 13.64 -10.56
N PRO A 122 -6.93 13.10 -9.39
CA PRO A 122 -6.33 13.90 -8.31
C PRO A 122 -4.92 14.41 -8.65
N THR A 123 -4.28 13.84 -9.67
CA THR A 123 -2.93 14.21 -10.13
C THR A 123 -2.87 14.28 -11.65
N LEU A 124 -2.03 15.17 -12.18
CA LEU A 124 -1.73 15.30 -13.60
C LEU A 124 -0.22 15.52 -13.81
N THR A 125 0.39 14.72 -14.68
CA THR A 125 1.78 14.93 -15.11
C THR A 125 1.79 15.32 -16.58
N ILE A 126 2.30 16.51 -16.91
CA ILE A 126 2.20 17.11 -18.24
C ILE A 126 3.58 17.60 -18.69
N GLN A 127 3.99 17.26 -19.91
CA GLN A 127 5.23 17.78 -20.47
C GLN A 127 5.10 19.28 -20.81
N LYS A 128 6.17 20.04 -20.59
CA LYS A 128 6.25 21.47 -20.91
C LYS A 128 5.82 21.75 -22.36
N GLY A 129 4.84 22.63 -22.51
CA GLY A 129 4.21 22.99 -23.78
C GLY A 129 3.10 22.03 -24.24
N LYS A 130 2.71 21.05 -23.44
CA LYS A 130 1.55 20.17 -23.67
C LYS A 130 0.37 20.55 -22.79
N THR A 131 -0.78 19.95 -23.09
CA THR A 131 -2.00 20.13 -22.34
C THR A 131 -2.59 18.79 -21.87
N ALA A 132 -3.38 18.82 -20.80
CA ALA A 132 -4.16 17.67 -20.32
C ALA A 132 -5.50 18.14 -19.75
N GLN A 133 -6.53 17.30 -19.84
CA GLN A 133 -7.86 17.58 -19.32
C GLN A 133 -7.99 17.08 -17.88
N ILE A 134 -8.54 17.91 -16.98
CA ILE A 134 -8.98 17.43 -15.66
C ILE A 134 -10.27 16.64 -15.83
N ASP A 135 -10.29 15.39 -15.36
CA ASP A 135 -11.47 14.53 -15.33
C ASP A 135 -12.23 14.73 -14.01
N TYR A 136 -13.41 15.33 -14.12
CA TYR A 136 -14.30 15.60 -13.00
C TYR A 136 -15.76 15.49 -13.44
N THR A 137 -16.64 15.25 -12.48
CA THR A 137 -18.09 15.33 -12.68
C THR A 137 -18.70 16.25 -11.64
N VAL A 138 -19.56 17.17 -12.09
CA VAL A 138 -20.38 18.02 -11.21
C VAL A 138 -21.86 17.65 -11.40
N THR A 139 -22.59 17.52 -10.30
CA THR A 139 -24.04 17.28 -10.33
C THR A 139 -24.73 18.39 -9.55
N PRO A 140 -25.74 19.08 -10.12
CA PRO A 140 -26.23 19.02 -11.50
C PRO A 140 -25.17 19.38 -12.56
N ALA A 141 -25.28 18.83 -13.77
CA ALA A 141 -24.26 18.93 -14.83
C ALA A 141 -24.05 20.37 -15.38
N ASP A 142 -25.05 21.24 -15.21
CA ASP A 142 -25.04 22.65 -15.57
C ASP A 142 -24.47 23.57 -14.47
N THR A 143 -24.02 23.00 -13.34
CA THR A 143 -23.38 23.75 -12.26
C THR A 143 -22.05 24.36 -12.74
N PRO A 144 -21.86 25.69 -12.66
CA PRO A 144 -20.60 26.32 -13.04
C PRO A 144 -19.44 25.83 -12.17
N VAL A 145 -18.30 25.54 -12.79
CA VAL A 145 -17.05 25.18 -12.12
C VAL A 145 -15.98 26.21 -12.46
N THR A 146 -15.29 26.74 -11.45
CA THR A 146 -14.15 27.64 -11.63
C THR A 146 -12.84 26.94 -11.35
N PHE A 147 -11.80 27.29 -12.09
CA PHE A 147 -10.47 26.71 -11.99
C PHE A 147 -9.45 27.80 -11.67
N VAL A 148 -8.56 27.54 -10.73
CA VAL A 148 -7.47 28.46 -10.35
C VAL A 148 -6.20 27.66 -10.19
N SER A 149 -5.13 28.10 -10.84
CA SER A 149 -3.77 27.59 -10.59
C SER A 149 -3.08 28.46 -9.55
N ASP A 150 -2.40 27.83 -8.58
CA ASP A 150 -1.58 28.54 -7.59
C ASP A 150 -0.30 29.15 -8.19
N LYS A 151 0.18 28.60 -9.31
CA LYS A 151 1.44 28.96 -9.97
C LYS A 151 1.27 28.95 -11.49
N THR A 152 0.68 30.02 -12.01
CA THR A 152 0.42 30.19 -13.44
C THR A 152 1.68 30.21 -14.31
N GLU A 153 2.84 30.47 -13.73
CA GLU A 153 4.14 30.37 -14.40
C GLU A 153 4.61 28.92 -14.62
N ILE A 154 4.06 27.96 -13.85
CA ILE A 154 4.33 26.52 -13.97
C ILE A 154 3.24 25.86 -14.82
N ALA A 155 1.96 26.05 -14.47
CA ALA A 155 0.83 25.52 -15.22
C ALA A 155 -0.37 26.47 -15.17
N THR A 156 -1.03 26.70 -16.32
CA THR A 156 -2.31 27.42 -16.40
C THR A 156 -3.45 26.45 -16.64
N VAL A 157 -4.68 26.90 -16.40
CA VAL A 157 -5.91 26.14 -16.65
C VAL A 157 -6.95 27.06 -17.26
N ASP A 158 -7.68 26.57 -18.25
CA ASP A 158 -8.77 27.32 -18.87
C ASP A 158 -10.13 27.07 -18.18
N ALA A 159 -11.18 27.73 -18.67
CA ALA A 159 -12.52 27.63 -18.12
C ALA A 159 -13.17 26.25 -18.36
N GLN A 160 -12.57 25.39 -19.17
CA GLN A 160 -13.02 24.03 -19.47
C GLN A 160 -12.23 22.97 -18.69
N GLY A 161 -11.26 23.38 -17.85
CA GLY A 161 -10.40 22.46 -17.09
C GLY A 161 -9.27 21.85 -17.92
N VAL A 162 -8.91 22.45 -19.06
CA VAL A 162 -7.71 22.08 -19.82
C VAL A 162 -6.51 22.77 -19.20
N VAL A 163 -5.58 21.97 -18.69
CA VAL A 163 -4.32 22.42 -18.09
C VAL A 163 -3.27 22.57 -19.17
N THR A 164 -2.56 23.70 -19.20
CA THR A 164 -1.40 23.96 -20.08
C THR A 164 -0.12 24.05 -19.27
N ALA A 165 0.86 23.23 -19.60
CA ALA A 165 2.16 23.19 -18.94
C ALA A 165 3.11 24.27 -19.48
N ILE A 166 3.59 25.18 -18.63
CA ILE A 166 4.39 26.35 -19.02
C ILE A 166 5.87 26.19 -18.67
N ALA A 167 6.18 25.80 -17.44
CA ALA A 167 7.56 25.60 -16.98
C ALA A 167 7.65 24.40 -16.04
N ALA A 168 8.79 23.73 -16.01
CA ALA A 168 8.99 22.59 -15.12
C ALA A 168 8.82 22.98 -13.65
N GLY A 169 8.20 22.10 -12.87
CA GLY A 169 7.87 22.33 -11.47
C GLY A 169 6.49 21.80 -11.10
N SER A 170 6.04 22.12 -9.90
CA SER A 170 4.76 21.64 -9.34
C SER A 170 3.82 22.81 -9.06
N ALA A 171 2.58 22.69 -9.54
CA ALA A 171 1.47 23.61 -9.31
C ALA A 171 0.25 22.84 -8.80
N THR A 172 -0.63 23.51 -8.06
CA THR A 172 -1.91 22.97 -7.63
C THR A 172 -3.02 23.71 -8.36
N ILE A 173 -3.93 22.97 -8.97
CA ILE A 173 -5.16 23.53 -9.54
C ILE A 173 -6.32 23.24 -8.62
N THR A 174 -6.98 24.30 -8.15
CA THR A 174 -8.21 24.21 -7.38
C THR A 174 -9.41 24.34 -8.31
N LEU A 175 -10.31 23.37 -8.26
CA LEU A 175 -11.63 23.42 -8.87
C LEU A 175 -12.66 23.74 -7.80
N ALA A 176 -13.54 24.72 -8.06
CA ALA A 176 -14.59 25.08 -7.13
C ALA A 176 -15.97 25.07 -7.80
N ALA A 177 -16.96 24.47 -7.13
CA ALA A 177 -18.35 24.43 -7.55
C ALA A 177 -19.25 24.73 -6.35
N ALA A 178 -19.87 25.93 -6.33
CA ALA A 178 -20.80 26.38 -5.29
C ALA A 178 -20.36 26.11 -3.83
N GLY A 179 -19.09 26.40 -3.53
CA GLY A 179 -18.52 26.25 -2.19
C GLY A 179 -17.91 24.88 -1.88
N GLN A 180 -17.98 23.90 -2.78
CA GLN A 180 -17.13 22.71 -2.73
C GLN A 180 -15.85 22.95 -3.50
N GLU A 181 -14.73 22.46 -2.96
CA GLU A 181 -13.42 22.53 -3.57
C GLU A 181 -12.81 21.14 -3.74
N ALA A 182 -12.09 20.95 -4.84
CA ALA A 182 -11.21 19.81 -5.07
C ALA A 182 -9.88 20.31 -5.64
N GLN A 183 -8.79 19.59 -5.37
CA GLN A 183 -7.45 19.98 -5.79
C GLN A 183 -6.82 18.91 -6.68
N VAL A 184 -6.19 19.36 -7.76
CA VAL A 184 -5.38 18.53 -8.65
C VAL A 184 -3.93 18.95 -8.49
N ALA A 185 -3.07 18.02 -8.10
CA ALA A 185 -1.64 18.24 -8.11
C ALA A 185 -1.12 18.11 -9.56
N VAL A 186 -0.61 19.20 -10.12
CA VAL A 186 -0.05 19.26 -11.47
C VAL A 186 1.47 19.29 -11.39
N THR A 187 2.09 18.35 -12.08
CA THR A 187 3.54 18.29 -12.23
C THR A 187 3.92 18.52 -13.69
N VAL A 188 4.70 19.57 -13.94
CA VAL A 188 5.22 19.88 -15.26
C VAL A 188 6.66 19.40 -15.40
N THR A 189 6.93 18.65 -16.45
CA THR A 189 8.28 18.11 -16.76
C THR A 189 8.88 18.85 -17.96
N ASP A 190 10.19 19.16 -17.92
CA ASP A 190 10.87 19.74 -19.08
C ASP A 190 10.96 18.72 -20.24
N ASN A 191 11.08 19.21 -21.47
CA ASN A 191 11.31 18.40 -22.69
C ASN A 191 12.68 17.67 -22.71
N GLY A 192 13.31 17.48 -21.55
CA GLY A 192 14.58 16.79 -21.34
C GLY A 192 14.65 15.92 -20.09
N GLY A 193 13.55 15.73 -19.34
CA GLY A 193 13.45 14.64 -18.38
C GLY A 193 13.20 13.35 -19.16
N GLY A 194 14.17 12.43 -19.16
CA GLY A 194 14.17 11.22 -19.98
C GLY A 194 12.82 10.51 -20.01
N LYS A 195 12.43 10.07 -21.21
CA LYS A 195 11.22 9.28 -21.44
C LYS A 195 11.20 8.09 -20.47
N THR A 196 10.33 8.11 -19.47
CA THR A 196 9.67 6.87 -19.09
C THR A 196 8.84 6.44 -20.32
N PRO A 197 8.82 5.14 -20.70
CA PRO A 197 7.77 4.66 -21.57
C PRO A 197 6.44 5.01 -20.88
N GLN A 198 5.54 5.69 -21.59
CA GLN A 198 4.33 6.32 -21.04
C GLN A 198 3.65 5.45 -19.95
N GLY A 199 3.55 5.97 -18.72
CA GLY A 199 2.73 5.37 -17.66
C GLY A 199 3.42 4.37 -16.74
N LEU A 200 4.75 4.16 -16.83
CA LEU A 200 5.49 3.32 -15.87
C LEU A 200 5.86 4.11 -14.61
N ASN A 201 5.49 3.54 -13.46
CA ASN A 201 5.89 4.02 -12.14
C ASN A 201 7.39 3.73 -11.91
N GLU A 202 8.16 4.75 -11.49
CA GLU A 202 9.62 4.65 -11.38
C GLU A 202 10.08 3.87 -10.13
N LEU A 203 9.20 3.55 -9.19
CA LEU A 203 9.52 2.74 -8.01
C LEU A 203 9.98 1.32 -8.41
N PRO A 204 10.78 0.65 -7.57
CA PRO A 204 11.21 -0.72 -7.83
C PRO A 204 10.05 -1.70 -7.72
N ILE A 205 10.07 -2.78 -8.51
CA ILE A 205 9.22 -3.95 -8.24
C ILE A 205 9.51 -4.44 -6.82
N LEU A 206 8.47 -4.58 -5.98
CA LEU A 206 8.61 -5.04 -4.60
C LEU A 206 8.75 -6.56 -4.50
N ASN A 207 9.68 -7.14 -5.26
CA ASN A 207 10.10 -8.52 -5.14
C ASN A 207 11.27 -8.62 -4.16
N PHE A 208 10.97 -9.07 -2.94
CA PHE A 208 11.96 -9.21 -1.86
C PHE A 208 12.81 -10.48 -1.97
N ASN A 209 12.44 -11.42 -2.85
CA ASN A 209 13.21 -12.63 -3.11
C ASN A 209 13.39 -12.88 -4.62
N PRO A 210 14.12 -12.00 -5.33
CA PRO A 210 14.31 -12.13 -6.77
C PRO A 210 15.29 -13.25 -7.13
N GLU A 211 15.30 -13.64 -8.40
CA GLU A 211 16.30 -14.59 -8.93
C GLU A 211 17.68 -13.94 -9.10
N TYR A 212 18.74 -14.76 -8.97
CA TYR A 212 20.13 -14.32 -9.08
C TYR A 212 21.00 -15.30 -9.87
N ASN A 213 22.04 -14.75 -10.50
CA ASN A 213 23.07 -15.53 -11.13
C ASN A 213 23.94 -16.24 -10.08
N PHE A 214 24.10 -17.55 -10.28
CA PHE A 214 25.03 -18.35 -9.50
C PHE A 214 26.47 -17.96 -9.88
N GLY A 215 27.18 -17.28 -8.97
CA GLY A 215 28.58 -16.88 -9.16
C GLY A 215 28.83 -15.44 -8.75
N ASP A 216 28.37 -14.48 -9.54
CA ASP A 216 28.54 -13.04 -9.28
C ASP A 216 27.50 -12.47 -8.30
N GLY A 217 26.40 -13.20 -8.06
CA GLY A 217 25.34 -12.79 -7.14
C GLY A 217 24.51 -11.60 -7.62
N LEU A 218 24.61 -11.26 -8.92
CA LEU A 218 23.81 -10.22 -9.56
C LEU A 218 22.38 -10.70 -9.81
N ILE A 219 21.43 -9.77 -9.81
CA ILE A 219 20.04 -10.05 -10.16
C ILE A 219 19.95 -10.63 -11.57
N SER A 220 19.26 -11.76 -11.68
CA SER A 220 18.89 -12.42 -12.95
C SER A 220 17.38 -12.47 -13.16
N ASP A 221 16.61 -11.97 -12.20
CA ASP A 221 15.15 -11.92 -12.25
C ASP A 221 14.65 -11.14 -13.49
N PRO A 222 13.94 -11.81 -14.42
CA PRO A 222 13.58 -11.19 -15.69
C PRO A 222 12.60 -10.03 -15.52
N GLU A 223 11.70 -10.08 -14.53
CA GLU A 223 10.72 -9.01 -14.32
C GLU A 223 11.39 -7.75 -13.81
N ILE A 224 12.33 -7.88 -12.87
CA ILE A 224 13.14 -6.74 -12.42
C ILE A 224 13.99 -6.21 -13.57
N LEU A 225 14.74 -7.08 -14.26
CA LEU A 225 15.63 -6.63 -15.34
C LEU A 225 14.86 -5.90 -16.45
N ASP A 226 13.68 -6.40 -16.84
CA ASP A 226 12.83 -5.75 -17.84
C ASP A 226 12.29 -4.41 -17.34
N HIS A 227 11.82 -4.32 -16.09
CA HIS A 227 11.33 -3.07 -15.50
C HIS A 227 12.42 -2.00 -15.42
N GLU A 228 13.60 -2.37 -14.93
CA GLU A 228 14.75 -1.49 -14.81
C GLU A 228 15.26 -1.03 -16.19
N ALA A 229 15.29 -1.93 -17.17
CA ALA A 229 15.65 -1.60 -18.55
C ALA A 229 14.62 -0.67 -19.22
N GLN A 230 13.32 -0.85 -18.97
CA GLN A 230 12.27 0.05 -19.47
C GLN A 230 12.43 1.47 -18.93
N LEU A 231 12.89 1.61 -17.68
CA LEU A 231 13.18 2.90 -17.06
C LEU A 231 14.57 3.44 -17.44
N GLY A 232 15.32 2.72 -18.27
CA GLY A 232 16.67 3.07 -18.70
C GLY A 232 17.69 3.06 -17.56
N ARG A 233 17.40 2.40 -16.44
CA ARG A 233 18.34 2.20 -15.36
C ARG A 233 19.33 1.11 -15.73
N VAL A 234 20.61 1.39 -15.48
CA VAL A 234 21.71 0.46 -15.76
C VAL A 234 22.28 -0.08 -14.46
N SER A 235 22.66 -1.36 -14.46
CA SER A 235 23.30 -1.95 -13.28
C SER A 235 24.61 -1.22 -12.98
N GLN A 236 24.68 -0.64 -11.78
CA GLN A 236 25.80 0.17 -11.33
C GLN A 236 25.87 0.15 -9.80
N PRO A 237 26.97 -0.31 -9.19
CA PRO A 237 27.11 -0.31 -7.74
C PRO A 237 26.99 1.10 -7.15
N ILE A 238 26.24 1.24 -6.04
CA ILE A 238 26.08 2.49 -5.30
C ILE A 238 26.63 2.38 -3.89
N THR A 239 27.21 3.45 -3.37
CA THR A 239 27.62 3.53 -1.96
C THR A 239 26.60 4.31 -1.15
N ILE A 240 25.99 3.67 -0.15
CA ILE A 240 24.86 4.22 0.62
C ILE A 240 25.25 4.72 2.01
N GLY A 241 26.54 4.70 2.35
CA GLY A 241 27.05 5.18 3.63
C GLY A 241 28.36 4.50 4.03
N THR A 242 28.70 4.60 5.30
CA THR A 242 29.81 3.88 5.93
C THR A 242 29.32 3.08 7.12
N ASP A 243 29.95 1.94 7.38
CA ASP A 243 29.70 1.17 8.59
C ASP A 243 30.28 1.85 9.84
N GLU A 244 30.07 1.24 11.01
CA GLU A 244 30.54 1.72 12.30
C GLU A 244 32.08 1.81 12.42
N TYR A 245 32.82 1.22 11.47
CA TYR A 245 34.28 1.25 11.38
C TYR A 245 34.77 2.24 10.30
N GLY A 246 33.86 2.95 9.63
CA GLY A 246 34.15 3.91 8.57
C GLY A 246 34.38 3.28 7.20
N GLN A 247 34.05 2.00 7.00
CA GLN A 247 34.17 1.34 5.70
C GLN A 247 32.94 1.61 4.84
N ALA A 248 33.14 1.88 3.54
CA ALA A 248 32.04 2.12 2.60
C ALA A 248 31.09 0.92 2.46
N ILE A 249 29.79 1.19 2.52
CA ILE A 249 28.72 0.22 2.27
C ILE A 249 28.32 0.32 0.81
N THR A 250 28.88 -0.55 -0.03
CA THR A 250 28.62 -0.58 -1.48
C THR A 250 27.65 -1.71 -1.82
N ILE A 251 26.57 -1.38 -2.51
CA ILE A 251 25.54 -2.32 -2.95
C ILE A 251 25.71 -2.60 -4.45
N THR A 252 25.98 -3.85 -4.81
CA THR A 252 26.20 -4.27 -6.21
C THR A 252 24.89 -4.58 -6.95
N ASN A 253 23.84 -5.00 -6.25
CA ASN A 253 22.50 -5.23 -6.80
C ASN A 253 21.69 -3.94 -6.88
N SER A 254 22.22 -2.97 -7.61
CA SER A 254 21.63 -1.66 -7.80
C SER A 254 21.62 -1.23 -9.26
N PHE A 255 20.64 -0.39 -9.59
CA PHE A 255 20.40 0.15 -10.92
C PHE A 255 20.24 1.66 -10.85
N VAL A 256 20.87 2.40 -11.76
CA VAL A 256 20.96 3.87 -11.71
C VAL A 256 20.55 4.48 -13.04
N ASN A 257 19.73 5.53 -12.99
CA ASN A 257 19.51 6.50 -14.06
C ASN A 257 19.26 7.87 -13.41
N THR A 258 20.27 8.71 -13.41
CA THR A 258 20.19 10.03 -12.78
C THR A 258 19.28 11.01 -13.51
N ASP A 259 18.69 10.66 -14.65
CA ASP A 259 17.71 11.52 -15.34
C ASP A 259 16.30 11.38 -14.75
N LEU A 260 16.01 10.29 -14.03
CA LEU A 260 14.72 10.00 -13.41
C LEU A 260 14.46 10.83 -12.13
N THR A 261 13.23 10.73 -11.61
CA THR A 261 12.89 11.19 -10.26
C THR A 261 13.44 10.20 -9.23
N ILE A 262 13.16 8.90 -9.41
CA ILE A 262 13.79 7.79 -8.68
C ILE A 262 15.08 7.41 -9.42
N THR A 263 16.17 8.02 -8.98
CA THR A 263 17.46 7.96 -9.69
C THR A 263 18.19 6.65 -9.53
N ALA A 264 17.91 5.92 -8.46
CA ALA A 264 18.50 4.62 -8.25
C ALA A 264 17.60 3.73 -7.41
N VAL A 265 17.73 2.43 -7.63
CA VAL A 265 17.12 1.40 -6.79
C VAL A 265 18.17 0.36 -6.42
N ALA A 266 18.00 -0.26 -5.26
CA ALA A 266 18.87 -1.29 -4.73
C ALA A 266 18.03 -2.40 -4.10
N TYR A 267 18.37 -3.63 -4.46
CA TYR A 267 17.67 -4.84 -4.06
C TYR A 267 18.54 -5.68 -3.13
N ARG A 268 17.91 -6.69 -2.50
CA ARG A 268 18.58 -7.65 -1.61
C ARG A 268 19.26 -6.96 -0.43
N LEU A 269 18.57 -5.98 0.14
CA LEU A 269 19.00 -5.36 1.38
C LEU A 269 18.34 -6.08 2.55
N ALA A 270 18.90 -5.92 3.73
CA ALA A 270 18.27 -6.35 4.96
C ALA A 270 18.38 -5.24 5.99
N THR A 271 17.33 -5.06 6.80
CA THR A 271 17.36 -4.17 7.96
C THR A 271 18.37 -4.67 8.99
N GLU A 272 18.68 -3.83 9.98
CA GLU A 272 19.49 -4.29 11.11
C GLU A 272 18.91 -5.51 11.84
N ASP A 273 17.58 -5.63 11.82
CA ASP A 273 16.79 -6.70 12.44
C ASP A 273 16.58 -7.91 11.51
N GLY A 274 17.16 -7.88 10.29
CA GLY A 274 17.16 -9.01 9.36
C GLY A 274 15.90 -9.12 8.50
N GLU A 275 15.06 -8.09 8.47
CA GLU A 275 13.92 -8.02 7.54
C GLU A 275 14.40 -7.69 6.13
N ASP A 276 13.80 -8.31 5.12
CA ASP A 276 14.14 -8.03 3.72
C ASP A 276 13.77 -6.58 3.37
N ALA A 277 14.66 -5.93 2.62
CA ALA A 277 14.50 -4.55 2.24
C ALA A 277 14.86 -4.29 0.77
N ILE A 278 14.20 -3.27 0.21
CA ILE A 278 14.48 -2.68 -1.09
C ILE A 278 14.58 -1.18 -0.89
N LEU A 279 15.60 -0.55 -1.46
CA LEU A 279 15.84 0.88 -1.35
C LEU A 279 15.60 1.54 -2.70
N ALA A 280 14.87 2.64 -2.71
CA ALA A 280 14.77 3.57 -3.82
C ALA A 280 15.28 4.94 -3.40
N LEU A 281 15.93 5.65 -4.32
CA LEU A 281 16.57 6.93 -4.09
C LEU A 281 15.95 7.98 -5.00
N SER A 282 15.47 9.09 -4.43
CA SER A 282 14.75 10.15 -5.14
C SER A 282 15.49 11.47 -5.09
N LYS A 283 15.37 12.28 -6.16
CA LYS A 283 15.86 13.67 -6.19
C LYS A 283 15.07 14.61 -5.28
N GLU A 284 13.82 14.26 -5.01
CA GLU A 284 12.96 15.03 -4.13
C GLU A 284 13.45 14.96 -2.69
N SER A 285 12.92 15.81 -1.81
CA SER A 285 13.19 15.77 -0.37
C SER A 285 11.92 15.43 0.39
N ILE A 286 12.04 14.98 1.63
CA ILE A 286 10.89 14.64 2.46
C ILE A 286 9.94 15.84 2.68
N ALA A 287 10.48 17.06 2.60
CA ALA A 287 9.72 18.30 2.70
C ALA A 287 8.90 18.62 1.44
N ASP A 288 9.33 18.15 0.27
CA ASP A 288 8.68 18.39 -1.02
C ASP A 288 8.95 17.21 -1.98
N CYS A 289 8.13 16.16 -1.85
CA CYS A 289 8.22 14.94 -2.66
C CYS A 289 6.91 14.50 -3.34
N PRO A 290 6.19 15.42 -4.03
CA PRO A 290 4.87 15.13 -4.59
C PRO A 290 4.87 13.99 -5.61
N LYS A 291 5.94 13.82 -6.41
CA LYS A 291 5.99 12.71 -7.38
C LYS A 291 6.19 11.37 -6.68
N THR A 292 7.10 11.33 -5.70
CA THR A 292 7.36 10.14 -4.88
C THR A 292 6.08 9.72 -4.15
N LEU A 293 5.36 10.67 -3.55
CA LEU A 293 4.09 10.40 -2.86
C LEU A 293 3.00 9.88 -3.82
N ALA A 294 2.91 10.44 -5.03
CA ALA A 294 1.99 9.94 -6.05
C ALA A 294 2.31 8.49 -6.45
N MET A 295 3.58 8.19 -6.72
CA MET A 295 4.03 6.83 -7.04
C MET A 295 3.77 5.84 -5.90
N LEU A 296 3.98 6.25 -4.64
CA LEU A 296 3.68 5.43 -3.47
C LEU A 296 2.18 5.17 -3.30
N ALA A 297 1.34 6.16 -3.58
CA ALA A 297 -0.11 5.99 -3.54
C ALA A 297 -0.59 4.97 -4.58
N GLU A 298 -0.04 4.97 -5.79
CA GLU A 298 -0.29 3.94 -6.82
C GLU A 298 0.16 2.54 -6.36
N TYR A 299 1.23 2.46 -5.58
CA TYR A 299 1.72 1.21 -4.96
C TYR A 299 0.89 0.78 -3.73
N GLY A 300 -0.14 1.53 -3.36
CA GLY A 300 -1.02 1.21 -2.24
C GLY A 300 -0.53 1.72 -0.88
N PHE A 301 0.38 2.69 -0.83
CA PHE A 301 0.81 3.38 0.40
C PHE A 301 0.08 4.72 0.53
N THR A 302 -1.22 4.69 0.83
CA THR A 302 -2.06 5.91 0.87
C THR A 302 -2.15 6.58 2.23
N SER A 303 -1.61 5.95 3.29
CA SER A 303 -1.74 6.41 4.68
C SER A 303 -0.37 6.54 5.34
N LEU A 304 0.41 7.53 4.89
CA LEU A 304 1.70 7.86 5.47
C LEU A 304 1.53 8.76 6.71
N GLN A 305 2.31 8.51 7.76
CA GLN A 305 2.35 9.28 9.00
C GLN A 305 3.71 9.96 9.14
N ASP A 306 3.70 11.20 9.63
CA ASP A 306 4.92 11.91 10.01
C ASP A 306 5.50 11.30 11.28
N GLU A 307 6.79 10.99 11.24
CA GLU A 307 7.56 10.37 12.32
C GLU A 307 8.92 11.04 12.48
N GLN A 308 9.68 10.61 13.49
CA GLN A 308 11.07 11.03 13.68
C GLN A 308 11.97 9.86 14.06
N PHE A 309 13.15 9.76 13.45
CA PHE A 309 14.18 8.81 13.89
C PHE A 309 14.76 9.17 15.26
N GLN A 310 15.50 8.23 15.84
CA GLN A 310 16.37 8.53 16.98
C GLN A 310 17.38 9.60 16.60
N GLY A 311 17.22 10.80 17.18
CA GLY A 311 18.00 11.99 16.83
C GLY A 311 17.16 13.15 16.29
N GLY A 312 15.85 12.94 16.06
CA GLY A 312 14.90 13.99 15.68
C GLY A 312 14.84 14.29 14.18
N ALA A 313 15.53 13.50 13.35
CA ALA A 313 15.45 13.61 11.90
C ALA A 313 14.02 13.26 11.42
N PRO A 314 13.38 14.09 10.58
CA PRO A 314 12.03 13.82 10.07
C PRO A 314 11.99 12.53 9.24
N ALA A 315 10.89 11.80 9.39
CA ALA A 315 10.57 10.61 8.63
C ALA A 315 9.10 10.62 8.22
N LYS A 316 8.75 9.87 7.18
CA LYS A 316 7.37 9.47 6.91
C LYS A 316 7.31 7.96 6.84
N VAL A 317 6.34 7.35 7.50
CA VAL A 317 6.18 5.89 7.53
C VAL A 317 4.79 5.47 7.11
N GLY A 318 4.65 4.30 6.52
CA GLY A 318 3.34 3.74 6.20
C GLY A 318 3.39 2.26 5.90
N LYS A 319 2.22 1.65 5.76
CA LYS A 319 2.05 0.25 5.37
C LYS A 319 1.30 0.16 4.05
N LYS A 320 1.56 -0.91 3.30
CA LYS A 320 0.83 -1.19 2.07
C LYS A 320 -0.60 -1.62 2.42
N ASN A 321 -1.59 -1.10 1.71
CA ASN A 321 -3.01 -1.30 2.03
C ASN A 321 -3.47 -2.76 1.91
N ASP A 322 -2.98 -3.47 0.90
CA ASP A 322 -3.33 -4.86 0.57
C ASP A 322 -2.37 -5.90 1.17
N ASP A 323 -1.17 -5.48 1.58
CA ASP A 323 -0.20 -6.33 2.28
C ASP A 323 0.48 -5.55 3.43
N PRO A 324 -0.12 -5.54 4.64
CA PRO A 324 0.43 -4.84 5.79
C PRO A 324 1.76 -5.38 6.31
N SER A 325 2.25 -6.52 5.77
CA SER A 325 3.61 -7.01 6.05
C SER A 325 4.68 -6.18 5.35
N ILE A 326 4.29 -5.40 4.33
CA ILE A 326 5.18 -4.48 3.64
C ILE A 326 4.95 -3.07 4.19
N SER A 327 6.03 -2.48 4.69
CA SER A 327 6.07 -1.09 5.15
C SER A 327 7.00 -0.25 4.27
N VAL A 328 6.83 1.08 4.34
CA VAL A 328 7.70 2.05 3.68
C VAL A 328 8.15 3.12 4.67
N GLN A 329 9.41 3.53 4.56
CA GLN A 329 10.01 4.61 5.35
C GLN A 329 10.69 5.61 4.40
N LEU A 330 10.40 6.89 4.57
CA LEU A 330 10.93 8.00 3.77
C LEU A 330 11.77 8.91 4.67
N TYR A 331 12.98 9.27 4.22
CA TYR A 331 13.89 10.14 4.97
C TYR A 331 14.97 10.76 4.11
N ASP A 332 15.40 11.98 4.46
CA ASP A 332 16.46 12.66 3.74
C ASP A 332 17.83 12.12 4.17
N GLU A 333 18.51 11.45 3.24
CA GLU A 333 19.89 10.98 3.37
C GLU A 333 20.55 11.12 1.98
N PRO A 334 21.17 12.28 1.68
CA PRO A 334 21.65 12.56 0.34
C PRO A 334 22.79 11.65 -0.09
N ILE A 335 22.70 11.13 -1.33
CA ILE A 335 23.75 10.31 -1.96
C ILE A 335 24.19 11.00 -3.24
N SER A 336 25.35 11.65 -3.20
CA SER A 336 25.85 12.46 -4.31
C SER A 336 26.06 11.66 -5.59
N GLN A 337 26.44 10.38 -5.48
CA GLN A 337 26.64 9.48 -6.62
C GLN A 337 25.38 9.35 -7.48
N THR A 338 24.21 9.34 -6.86
CA THR A 338 22.91 9.13 -7.50
C THR A 338 22.10 10.43 -7.62
N GLN A 339 22.68 11.57 -7.25
CA GLN A 339 22.00 12.88 -7.20
C GLN A 339 20.69 12.86 -6.39
N SER A 340 20.59 11.97 -5.40
CA SER A 340 19.38 11.81 -4.58
C SER A 340 19.50 12.55 -3.25
N ILE A 341 18.36 12.96 -2.71
CA ILE A 341 18.21 13.58 -1.39
C ILE A 341 17.38 12.65 -0.51
N LEU A 342 16.24 12.18 -1.01
CA LEU A 342 15.31 11.31 -0.29
C LEU A 342 15.63 9.83 -0.50
N SER A 343 15.67 9.09 0.60
CA SER A 343 15.69 7.63 0.65
C SER A 343 14.28 7.10 0.91
N ILE A 344 13.91 6.04 0.20
CA ILE A 344 12.61 5.35 0.30
C ILE A 344 12.92 3.86 0.54
N ALA A 345 12.82 3.44 1.80
CA ALA A 345 13.07 2.05 2.19
C ALA A 345 11.76 1.28 2.28
N PHE A 346 11.60 0.27 1.43
CA PHE A 346 10.54 -0.72 1.54
C PHE A 346 11.06 -1.89 2.36
N ILE A 347 10.30 -2.29 3.37
CA ILE A 347 10.69 -3.34 4.30
C ILE A 347 9.58 -4.36 4.36
N LYS A 348 9.92 -5.63 4.13
CA LYS A 348 9.01 -6.75 4.30
C LYS A 348 9.28 -7.39 5.65
N SER A 349 8.38 -7.13 6.58
CA SER A 349 8.31 -7.90 7.82
C SER A 349 7.86 -9.31 7.46
N GLU A 350 8.67 -10.32 7.73
CA GLU A 350 8.17 -11.68 7.67
C GLU A 350 7.03 -11.81 8.68
N GLN A 351 5.86 -12.31 8.26
CA GLN A 351 4.90 -12.81 9.25
C GLN A 351 5.64 -13.88 10.04
N GLU A 352 5.69 -13.74 11.37
CA GLU A 352 6.31 -14.74 12.23
C GLU A 352 5.73 -16.11 11.89
N LYS A 353 6.55 -16.93 11.25
CA LYS A 353 6.19 -18.32 11.02
C LYS A 353 6.28 -19.03 12.36
N GLU A 354 5.42 -20.01 12.54
CA GLU A 354 5.57 -20.88 13.70
C GLU A 354 6.92 -21.61 13.58
N ILE A 355 7.74 -21.51 14.62
CA ILE A 355 9.00 -22.27 14.70
C ILE A 355 8.65 -23.73 15.00
N ASP A 356 9.25 -24.65 14.24
CA ASP A 356 9.05 -26.09 14.47
C ASP A 356 9.69 -26.54 15.79
N THR A 357 8.83 -26.99 16.70
CA THR A 357 9.19 -27.50 18.03
C THR A 357 8.79 -28.97 18.15
N ASP A 358 9.62 -29.77 18.82
CA ASP A 358 9.33 -31.20 18.98
C ASP A 358 8.39 -31.47 20.17
N HIS A 359 8.31 -30.54 21.13
CA HIS A 359 7.47 -30.68 22.32
C HIS A 359 7.17 -29.33 23.03
N PRO A 360 6.15 -29.27 23.91
CA PRO A 360 5.98 -28.15 24.85
C PRO A 360 7.13 -28.06 25.86
N ILE A 361 7.38 -26.89 26.43
CA ILE A 361 8.48 -26.68 27.39
C ILE A 361 8.51 -27.71 28.54
N LEU A 362 9.72 -28.20 28.84
CA LEU A 362 10.03 -29.08 29.95
C LEU A 362 10.58 -28.26 31.14
N PRO A 363 9.77 -27.88 32.15
CA PRO A 363 10.19 -26.91 33.17
C PRO A 363 11.23 -27.43 34.18
N ALA A 364 11.39 -28.76 34.33
CA ALA A 364 12.24 -29.34 35.36
C ALA A 364 13.56 -29.93 34.82
N VAL A 365 13.75 -29.93 33.50
CA VAL A 365 14.95 -30.54 32.88
C VAL A 365 16.18 -29.67 33.16
N LYS A 366 17.30 -30.33 33.47
CA LYS A 366 18.61 -29.69 33.69
C LYS A 366 19.50 -29.91 32.48
N ASP A 367 19.35 -29.07 31.48
CA ASP A 367 19.99 -29.20 30.18
C ASP A 367 20.76 -27.96 29.72
N PHE A 368 20.87 -26.92 30.54
CA PHE A 368 21.64 -25.73 30.21
C PHE A 368 23.12 -26.06 29.95
N PRO A 369 23.75 -25.35 29.01
CA PRO A 369 25.19 -25.48 28.80
C PRO A 369 25.99 -24.95 29.99
N ASN A 370 27.18 -25.50 30.20
CA ASN A 370 28.05 -25.12 31.31
C ASN A 370 28.96 -23.93 30.93
N TYR A 371 28.50 -22.71 31.19
CA TYR A 371 29.28 -21.50 30.92
C TYR A 371 30.60 -21.44 31.71
N ALA A 372 30.66 -22.00 32.91
CA ALA A 372 31.91 -22.05 33.67
C ALA A 372 32.97 -22.93 32.99
N ALA A 373 32.54 -24.06 32.38
CA ALA A 373 33.42 -24.90 31.57
C ALA A 373 33.93 -24.15 30.34
N LEU A 374 33.06 -23.39 29.64
CA LEU A 374 33.48 -22.52 28.54
C LEU A 374 34.61 -21.58 28.96
N MET A 375 34.45 -20.90 30.10
CA MET A 375 35.42 -19.90 30.55
C MET A 375 36.81 -20.46 30.87
N THR A 376 36.96 -21.79 30.99
CA THR A 376 38.28 -22.42 31.12
C THR A 376 39.08 -22.45 29.82
N GLY A 377 38.44 -22.37 28.65
CA GLY A 377 39.05 -22.58 27.34
C GLY A 377 39.54 -24.01 27.09
N ASP A 378 39.22 -24.94 27.99
CA ASP A 378 39.68 -26.33 27.93
C ASP A 378 38.61 -27.21 27.25
N VAL A 379 38.94 -27.65 26.03
CA VAL A 379 38.07 -28.51 25.20
C VAL A 379 37.63 -29.76 25.95
N ALA A 380 38.50 -30.38 26.76
CA ALA A 380 38.16 -31.59 27.50
C ALA A 380 37.15 -31.30 28.61
N LYS A 381 37.24 -30.14 29.28
CA LYS A 381 36.27 -29.74 30.31
C LYS A 381 34.92 -29.40 29.73
N ILE A 382 34.88 -28.76 28.55
CA ILE A 382 33.61 -28.47 27.85
C ILE A 382 32.93 -29.78 27.45
N LYS A 383 33.68 -30.71 26.83
CA LYS A 383 33.16 -32.04 26.47
C LYS A 383 32.68 -32.83 27.69
N ALA A 384 33.44 -32.83 28.77
CA ALA A 384 33.06 -33.52 30.00
C ALA A 384 31.78 -32.92 30.65
N ALA A 385 31.58 -31.61 30.54
CA ALA A 385 30.36 -30.97 31.02
C ALA A 385 29.12 -31.41 30.22
N GLU A 386 29.24 -31.50 28.89
CA GLU A 386 28.17 -32.01 28.03
C GLU A 386 27.92 -33.51 28.23
N GLU A 387 28.96 -34.30 28.49
CA GLU A 387 28.83 -35.72 28.85
C GLU A 387 28.06 -35.91 30.16
N GLN A 388 28.29 -35.05 31.15
CA GLN A 388 27.53 -35.05 32.41
C GLN A 388 26.03 -34.72 32.22
N ILE A 389 25.72 -33.84 31.27
CA ILE A 389 24.33 -33.54 30.88
C ILE A 389 23.72 -34.75 30.17
N GLY A 390 24.50 -35.43 29.32
CA GLY A 390 24.14 -36.71 28.71
C GLY A 390 23.14 -36.64 27.55
N LEU A 391 22.57 -35.46 27.27
CA LEU A 391 21.53 -35.24 26.26
C LEU A 391 22.06 -34.94 24.85
N ARG A 392 23.28 -34.41 24.76
CA ARG A 392 23.89 -33.97 23.51
C ARG A 392 25.19 -34.72 23.22
N GLU A 393 25.55 -34.78 21.95
CA GLU A 393 26.78 -35.37 21.46
C GLU A 393 27.62 -34.35 20.69
N TYR A 394 28.93 -34.54 20.74
CA TYR A 394 29.89 -33.66 20.10
C TYR A 394 29.81 -33.74 18.58
N TRP A 395 29.68 -32.59 17.93
CA TRP A 395 29.57 -32.51 16.48
C TRP A 395 30.90 -32.04 15.86
N SER A 396 31.73 -33.01 15.49
CA SER A 396 33.08 -32.76 14.97
C SER A 396 33.11 -32.01 13.63
N GLY A 397 32.11 -32.21 12.78
CA GLY A 397 32.07 -31.61 11.43
C GLY A 397 31.92 -30.08 11.40
N VAL A 398 31.55 -29.48 12.51
CA VAL A 398 31.31 -28.03 12.64
C VAL A 398 32.09 -27.39 13.80
N SER A 399 32.68 -28.21 14.68
CA SER A 399 33.47 -27.71 15.80
C SER A 399 34.89 -27.34 15.36
N ASP A 400 35.45 -26.30 15.98
CA ASP A 400 36.83 -25.85 15.84
C ASP A 400 37.52 -25.95 17.20
N GLU A 401 38.17 -27.09 17.46
CA GLU A 401 38.88 -27.33 18.72
C GLU A 401 40.06 -26.38 18.98
N PRO A 402 40.90 -26.03 17.99
CA PRO A 402 41.94 -25.01 18.15
C PRO A 402 41.43 -23.69 18.72
N GLU A 403 40.23 -23.26 18.30
CA GLU A 403 39.58 -22.03 18.80
C GLU A 403 38.65 -22.28 20.00
N ALA A 404 38.62 -23.51 20.52
CA ALA A 404 37.70 -23.97 21.56
C ALA A 404 36.22 -23.58 21.28
N ASN A 405 35.86 -23.55 20.00
CA ASN A 405 34.52 -23.27 19.51
C ASN A 405 33.83 -24.60 19.18
N LEU A 406 33.01 -25.10 20.10
CA LEU A 406 32.53 -26.49 20.07
C LEU A 406 31.01 -26.55 19.93
N MET A 407 30.54 -27.31 18.97
CA MET A 407 29.12 -27.58 18.76
C MET A 407 28.74 -28.95 19.30
N PHE A 408 27.59 -29.01 19.96
CA PHE A 408 26.95 -30.24 20.39
C PHE A 408 25.52 -30.26 19.86
N ALA A 409 25.08 -31.41 19.36
CA ALA A 409 23.72 -31.63 18.89
C ALA A 409 23.00 -32.59 19.84
N THR A 410 21.70 -32.41 20.03
CA THR A 410 20.89 -33.38 20.76
C THR A 410 20.95 -34.73 20.08
N LYS A 411 21.19 -35.77 20.88
CA LYS A 411 21.29 -37.15 20.39
C LYS A 411 19.95 -37.59 19.83
N ASP A 412 20.00 -38.42 18.80
CA ASP A 412 18.81 -39.06 18.22
C ASP A 412 17.93 -39.70 19.30
N ASN A 413 16.62 -39.47 19.23
CA ASN A 413 15.57 -39.95 20.15
C ASN A 413 15.57 -39.30 21.56
N LEU A 414 16.42 -38.29 21.81
CA LEU A 414 16.38 -37.51 23.04
C LEU A 414 15.74 -36.13 22.87
N GLU A 415 15.24 -35.80 21.67
CA GLU A 415 14.66 -34.49 21.34
C GLU A 415 13.47 -34.14 22.22
N SER A 416 12.65 -35.13 22.60
CA SER A 416 11.51 -34.93 23.50
C SER A 416 11.90 -34.85 24.99
N GLN A 417 13.19 -34.94 25.30
CA GLN A 417 13.72 -34.96 26.67
C GLN A 417 14.56 -33.72 26.99
N THR A 418 14.75 -32.80 26.04
CA THR A 418 15.54 -31.57 26.23
C THR A 418 14.93 -30.38 25.52
N ASN A 419 14.96 -29.24 26.17
CA ASN A 419 14.55 -27.96 25.61
C ASN A 419 15.57 -27.37 24.61
N ILE A 420 16.73 -28.02 24.40
CA ILE A 420 17.83 -27.52 23.56
C ILE A 420 18.05 -28.50 22.40
N LYS A 421 18.06 -28.04 21.15
CA LYS A 421 18.42 -28.83 19.96
C LYS A 421 19.93 -28.88 19.75
N THR A 422 20.61 -27.77 20.00
CA THR A 422 22.06 -27.64 19.81
C THR A 422 22.63 -26.69 20.85
N ALA A 423 23.90 -26.89 21.23
CA ALA A 423 24.65 -25.98 22.07
C ALA A 423 25.98 -25.64 21.41
N TYR A 424 26.20 -24.37 21.09
CA TYR A 424 27.43 -23.88 20.50
C TYR A 424 28.22 -23.05 21.51
N TYR A 425 29.28 -23.65 22.02
CA TYR A 425 30.24 -23.04 22.93
C TYR A 425 31.22 -22.19 22.13
N VAL A 426 31.29 -20.88 22.40
CA VAL A 426 32.14 -19.95 21.65
C VAL A 426 33.16 -19.30 22.60
N TYR A 427 34.39 -19.82 22.58
CA TYR A 427 35.48 -19.31 23.40
C TYR A 427 36.32 -18.25 22.70
N THR A 428 36.59 -18.44 21.40
CA THR A 428 37.20 -17.41 20.55
C THR A 428 36.14 -16.88 19.59
N PRO A 429 35.33 -15.89 20.01
CA PRO A 429 34.39 -15.26 19.10
C PRO A 429 35.14 -14.44 18.04
N THR A 430 34.56 -14.34 16.85
CA THR A 430 35.09 -13.45 15.80
C THR A 430 35.03 -11.98 16.22
N ARG A 431 33.98 -11.61 16.98
CA ARG A 431 33.74 -10.31 17.60
C ARG A 431 32.86 -10.47 18.85
N GLY A 432 32.98 -9.54 19.80
CA GLY A 432 32.18 -9.54 21.03
C GLY A 432 32.75 -10.45 22.11
N VAL A 433 31.89 -10.87 23.04
CA VAL A 433 32.29 -11.66 24.23
C VAL A 433 32.16 -13.17 24.02
N ARG A 434 32.70 -13.94 24.96
CA ARG A 434 32.48 -15.39 25.04
C ARG A 434 31.04 -15.68 25.42
N PHE A 435 30.42 -16.64 24.76
CA PHE A 435 29.05 -17.03 25.04
C PHE A 435 28.83 -18.50 24.68
N VAL A 436 27.74 -19.07 25.20
CA VAL A 436 27.14 -20.27 24.63
C VAL A 436 25.84 -19.85 23.94
N ASN A 437 25.63 -20.25 22.69
CA ASN A 437 24.39 -20.01 21.96
C ASN A 437 23.74 -21.36 21.64
N CYS A 438 22.48 -21.52 22.03
CA CYS A 438 21.76 -22.78 21.92
C CYS A 438 20.48 -22.58 21.12
N MET A 439 20.18 -23.45 20.17
CA MET A 439 18.86 -23.44 19.54
C MET A 439 17.86 -24.14 20.47
N VAL A 440 16.75 -23.49 20.82
CA VAL A 440 15.74 -24.09 21.72
C VAL A 440 14.66 -24.84 20.93
N ASN A 441 13.99 -25.78 21.60
CA ASN A 441 13.07 -26.76 20.99
C ASN A 441 11.58 -26.60 21.36
N PHE A 442 11.20 -25.51 22.01
CA PHE A 442 9.84 -25.41 22.60
C PHE A 442 9.16 -24.06 22.37
N ILE A 443 9.86 -23.09 21.77
CA ILE A 443 9.31 -21.77 21.46
C ILE A 443 8.86 -21.76 20.01
N LYS A 444 7.57 -21.57 19.82
CA LYS A 444 6.89 -21.50 18.53
C LYS A 444 6.77 -20.06 18.04
N ARG A 445 6.55 -19.12 18.95
CA ARG A 445 6.27 -17.70 18.67
C ARG A 445 6.56 -16.82 19.90
N ARG A 446 6.54 -15.49 19.74
CA ARG A 446 6.85 -14.54 20.83
C ARG A 446 5.94 -14.67 22.04
N GLU A 447 4.66 -15.02 21.84
CA GLU A 447 3.69 -15.15 22.94
C GLU A 447 4.08 -16.25 23.94
N ASP A 448 4.84 -17.26 23.51
CA ASP A 448 5.29 -18.35 24.38
C ASP A 448 6.20 -17.85 25.50
N LEU A 449 6.86 -16.70 25.34
CA LEU A 449 7.73 -16.10 26.37
C LEU A 449 6.97 -15.72 27.65
N SER A 450 5.65 -15.55 27.54
CA SER A 450 4.78 -15.31 28.69
C SER A 450 4.49 -16.57 29.51
N ASN A 451 4.86 -17.76 29.02
CA ASN A 451 4.62 -19.03 29.69
C ASN A 451 5.45 -19.12 30.99
N PRO A 452 4.83 -19.25 32.18
CA PRO A 452 5.54 -19.23 33.46
C PRO A 452 6.53 -20.39 33.61
N LYS A 453 6.35 -21.47 32.86
CA LYS A 453 7.26 -22.63 32.86
C LYS A 453 8.66 -22.29 32.34
N ILE A 454 8.83 -21.21 31.58
CA ILE A 454 10.16 -20.74 31.15
C ILE A 454 10.98 -20.30 32.35
N LYS A 455 10.36 -19.55 33.27
CA LYS A 455 11.00 -19.17 34.53
C LYS A 455 11.35 -20.39 35.38
N GLU A 456 10.47 -21.40 35.42
CA GLU A 456 10.73 -22.65 36.13
C GLU A 456 11.96 -23.38 35.53
N TRP A 457 12.04 -23.48 34.20
CA TRP A 457 13.18 -24.09 33.51
C TRP A 457 14.49 -23.34 33.75
N PHE A 458 14.46 -22.02 33.63
CA PHE A 458 15.58 -21.14 33.95
C PHE A 458 16.05 -21.39 35.41
N THR A 459 15.11 -21.41 36.36
CA THR A 459 15.42 -21.63 37.78
C THR A 459 16.01 -23.01 38.04
N ALA A 460 15.47 -24.06 37.40
CA ALA A 460 15.96 -25.44 37.50
C ALA A 460 17.42 -25.58 37.02
N ASN A 461 17.85 -24.70 36.12
CA ASN A 461 19.19 -24.62 35.56
C ASN A 461 20.10 -23.58 36.24
N GLY A 462 19.67 -23.02 37.37
CA GLY A 462 20.49 -22.10 38.18
C GLY A 462 20.36 -20.63 37.80
N PHE A 463 19.39 -20.27 36.95
CA PHE A 463 19.10 -18.90 36.54
C PHE A 463 17.69 -18.51 37.00
N GLY A 464 17.52 -17.99 38.20
CA GLY A 464 16.21 -17.58 38.71
C GLY A 464 16.10 -16.08 39.01
N GLU A 465 17.25 -15.41 39.07
CA GLU A 465 17.34 -14.06 39.60
C GLU A 465 16.95 -13.06 38.51
N ASN A 466 16.19 -12.05 38.93
CA ASN A 466 15.74 -10.95 38.06
C ASN A 466 15.10 -11.41 36.74
N TYR A 467 14.38 -12.55 36.74
CA TYR A 467 13.68 -13.04 35.54
C TYR A 467 12.71 -11.99 35.00
N ARG A 468 12.82 -11.68 33.71
CA ARG A 468 11.97 -10.74 32.96
C ARG A 468 11.71 -11.28 31.57
N TYR A 469 10.59 -10.90 30.97
CA TYR A 469 10.33 -11.14 29.57
C TYR A 469 9.63 -9.94 28.94
N ASP A 470 9.78 -9.82 27.63
CA ASP A 470 9.15 -8.83 26.79
C ASP A 470 8.69 -9.54 25.51
N VAL A 471 7.37 -9.73 25.40
CA VAL A 471 6.76 -10.41 24.25
C VAL A 471 6.94 -9.60 22.98
N GLU A 472 6.84 -8.27 23.05
CA GLU A 472 6.95 -7.42 21.88
C GLU A 472 8.38 -7.45 21.33
N GLN A 473 9.38 -7.37 22.20
CA GLN A 473 10.78 -7.48 21.83
C GLN A 473 11.25 -8.93 21.58
N GLY A 474 10.41 -9.93 21.87
CA GLY A 474 10.73 -11.34 21.65
C GLY A 474 11.88 -11.85 22.52
N VAL A 475 11.99 -11.38 23.77
CA VAL A 475 13.11 -11.71 24.67
C VAL A 475 12.67 -12.13 26.07
N ALA A 476 13.43 -13.04 26.70
CA ALA A 476 13.32 -13.35 28.12
C ALA A 476 14.71 -13.49 28.74
N THR A 477 14.96 -12.87 29.89
CA THR A 477 16.28 -12.77 30.51
C THR A 477 16.26 -13.19 31.98
N SER A 478 17.33 -13.78 32.47
CA SER A 478 17.55 -14.00 33.90
C SER A 478 19.04 -14.07 34.22
N LEU A 479 19.36 -13.98 35.51
CA LEU A 479 20.72 -14.04 36.02
C LEU A 479 20.90 -15.28 36.89
N ASP A 480 22.14 -15.72 36.97
CA ASP A 480 22.57 -16.68 37.98
C ASP A 480 22.52 -16.07 39.38
N ALA A 481 22.66 -16.93 40.41
CA ALA A 481 22.64 -16.49 41.80
C ALA A 481 23.74 -15.45 42.16
N THR A 482 24.83 -15.38 41.37
CA THR A 482 25.89 -14.39 41.59
C THR A 482 25.65 -13.05 40.89
N GLY A 483 24.70 -13.00 39.95
CA GLY A 483 24.45 -11.85 39.09
C GLY A 483 25.51 -11.62 38.01
N LYS A 484 26.52 -12.50 37.89
CA LYS A 484 27.65 -12.35 36.97
C LYS A 484 27.45 -13.07 35.64
N VAL A 485 26.53 -14.03 35.58
CA VAL A 485 26.22 -14.75 34.36
C VAL A 485 24.75 -14.50 34.03
N ALA A 486 24.49 -14.06 32.82
CA ALA A 486 23.16 -13.88 32.30
C ALA A 486 22.80 -15.02 31.35
N CYS A 487 21.53 -15.38 31.33
CA CYS A 487 20.94 -16.14 30.25
C CYS A 487 19.80 -15.35 29.61
N GLU A 488 19.64 -15.52 28.30
CA GLU A 488 18.68 -14.81 27.50
C GLU A 488 18.10 -15.73 26.43
N ILE A 489 16.78 -15.87 26.41
CA ILE A 489 16.07 -16.30 25.22
C ILE A 489 15.83 -15.08 24.33
N TYR A 490 16.09 -15.22 23.03
CA TYR A 490 15.65 -14.28 22.01
C TYR A 490 15.13 -15.02 20.77
N ILE A 491 14.10 -14.44 20.15
CA ILE A 491 13.53 -14.95 18.90
C ILE A 491 14.16 -14.17 17.75
N ASP A 492 14.77 -14.89 16.82
CA ASP A 492 15.34 -14.36 15.58
C ASP A 492 14.35 -14.61 14.45
N THR A 493 13.53 -13.60 14.17
CA THR A 493 12.47 -13.67 13.15
C THR A 493 13.02 -13.84 11.75
N GLY A 494 14.12 -13.17 11.40
CA GLY A 494 14.75 -13.29 10.09
C GLY A 494 15.28 -14.71 9.80
N ARG A 495 15.44 -15.54 10.83
CA ARG A 495 15.87 -16.94 10.69
C ARG A 495 14.80 -17.96 11.05
N ASN A 496 13.62 -17.50 11.48
CA ASN A 496 12.56 -18.33 12.04
C ASN A 496 13.07 -19.32 13.11
N ARG A 497 13.84 -18.81 14.09
CA ARG A 497 14.44 -19.61 15.17
C ARG A 497 14.40 -18.88 16.51
N ALA A 498 14.42 -19.66 17.59
CA ALA A 498 14.59 -19.15 18.93
C ALA A 498 15.91 -19.69 19.52
N TYR A 499 16.63 -18.81 20.22
CA TYR A 499 17.90 -19.15 20.82
C TYR A 499 17.88 -18.89 22.32
N LEU A 500 18.59 -19.74 23.08
CA LEU A 500 19.05 -19.47 24.43
C LEU A 500 20.53 -19.10 24.37
N ARG A 501 20.90 -17.96 24.91
CA ARG A 501 22.28 -17.52 25.06
C ARG A 501 22.68 -17.46 26.52
N VAL A 502 23.89 -17.88 26.84
CA VAL A 502 24.49 -17.77 28.19
C VAL A 502 25.83 -17.04 28.10
N PHE A 503 26.00 -15.95 28.86
CA PHE A 503 27.13 -15.03 28.71
C PHE A 503 27.43 -14.26 30.02
N GLY A 504 28.62 -13.65 30.10
CA GLY A 504 28.99 -12.82 31.25
C GLY A 504 28.20 -11.50 31.29
N ASN A 505 27.66 -11.15 32.45
CA ASN A 505 26.78 -9.98 32.66
C ASN A 505 27.56 -8.67 32.95
N GLU A 506 28.86 -8.63 32.67
CA GLU A 506 29.73 -7.47 32.95
C GLU A 506 29.91 -6.55 31.71
N THR A 507 29.19 -6.81 30.62
CA THR A 507 29.39 -6.15 29.32
C THR A 507 28.59 -4.86 29.17
N THR A 508 29.22 -3.82 28.62
CA THR A 508 28.58 -2.54 28.26
C THR A 508 28.04 -2.50 26.82
N GLU A 509 28.19 -3.57 26.05
CA GLU A 509 27.71 -3.65 24.66
C GLU A 509 26.18 -3.79 24.57
N SER A 510 25.59 -3.21 23.52
CA SER A 510 24.14 -3.34 23.27
C SER A 510 23.73 -4.80 23.14
N ALA A 511 22.66 -5.19 23.86
CA ALA A 511 22.09 -6.53 23.80
C ALA A 511 21.73 -6.96 22.36
N ARG A 512 21.29 -6.01 21.53
CA ARG A 512 20.93 -6.27 20.12
C ARG A 512 22.16 -6.62 19.27
N VAL A 513 23.24 -5.82 19.38
CA VAL A 513 24.49 -6.06 18.63
C VAL A 513 25.06 -7.43 18.98
N THR A 514 25.09 -7.77 20.27
CA THR A 514 25.64 -9.05 20.73
C THR A 514 24.79 -10.24 20.29
N ARG A 515 23.44 -10.15 20.27
CA ARG A 515 22.56 -11.23 19.74
C ARG A 515 22.84 -11.49 18.27
N ARG A 516 22.98 -10.41 17.52
CA ARG A 516 23.23 -10.49 16.08
C ARG A 516 24.58 -11.12 15.77
N LEU A 517 25.65 -10.71 16.44
CA LEU A 517 26.97 -11.33 16.30
C LEU A 517 26.95 -12.81 16.68
N ALA A 518 26.20 -13.18 17.73
CA ALA A 518 26.05 -14.58 18.13
C ALA A 518 25.33 -15.43 17.07
N SER A 519 24.25 -14.90 16.49
CA SER A 519 23.49 -15.57 15.41
C SER A 519 24.32 -15.69 14.13
N GLU A 520 25.02 -14.63 13.72
CA GLU A 520 25.92 -14.63 12.56
C GLU A 520 27.07 -15.64 12.71
N GLN A 521 27.64 -15.76 13.92
CA GLN A 521 28.70 -16.72 14.17
C GLN A 521 28.19 -18.16 14.24
N TYR A 522 27.01 -18.38 14.82
CA TYR A 522 26.34 -19.68 14.84
C TYR A 522 26.01 -20.16 13.41
N ASP A 523 25.49 -19.28 12.56
CA ASP A 523 25.19 -19.60 11.18
C ASP A 523 26.45 -19.89 10.37
N ARG A 524 27.51 -19.07 10.47
CA ARG A 524 28.78 -19.32 9.74
C ARG A 524 29.29 -20.76 9.90
N VAL A 525 29.02 -21.34 11.06
CA VAL A 525 29.42 -22.69 11.46
C VAL A 525 28.48 -23.76 10.89
N LEU A 526 27.18 -23.48 10.76
CA LEU A 526 26.18 -24.43 10.24
C LEU A 526 25.89 -24.29 8.74
N TYR A 527 26.04 -23.10 8.16
CA TYR A 527 25.72 -22.73 6.78
C TYR A 527 26.60 -21.56 6.34
N ARG A 528 27.28 -21.66 5.18
CA ARG A 528 28.04 -20.54 4.61
C ARG A 528 27.14 -19.66 3.71
N PRO A 529 26.59 -18.55 4.24
CA PRO A 529 26.55 -17.33 3.45
C PRO A 529 26.98 -16.07 4.23
N ILE A 530 27.42 -15.07 3.47
CA ILE A 530 28.03 -13.81 3.91
C ILE A 530 26.93 -12.77 4.17
N PRO A 531 26.80 -12.18 5.39
CA PRO A 531 25.81 -11.13 5.66
C PRO A 531 26.34 -9.72 5.33
N VAL A 532 25.46 -8.83 4.85
CA VAL A 532 25.73 -7.40 4.61
C VAL A 532 24.82 -6.55 5.52
N ARG A 533 25.39 -5.50 6.16
CA ARG A 533 24.72 -4.57 7.11
C ARG A 533 24.60 -3.17 6.50
N GLY A 534 23.45 -2.48 6.69
CA GLY A 534 23.36 -1.06 6.30
C GLY A 534 22.03 -0.31 6.48
N LEU A 535 21.06 -0.74 7.29
CA LEU A 535 19.76 -0.06 7.40
C LEU A 535 19.41 0.31 8.86
N LYS A 536 19.25 1.63 9.13
CA LYS A 536 19.07 2.27 10.45
C LYS A 536 17.68 1.98 11.06
N ALA A 537 17.60 1.88 12.40
CA ALA A 537 16.37 1.61 13.16
C ALA A 537 15.52 2.87 13.48
N LEU A 538 14.19 2.73 13.48
CA LEU A 538 13.21 3.74 13.91
C LEU A 538 13.08 3.83 15.45
N ARG A 539 12.41 4.88 15.94
CA ARG A 539 12.22 5.19 17.37
C ARG A 539 11.28 4.25 18.11
#